data_AF-A0A6J1NQ01-F1
#
_entry.id   AF-A0A6J1NQ01-F1
#
_cell.length_a   1.000
_cell.length_b   1.000
_cell.length_c   1.000
_cell.angle_alpha   90.00
_cell.angle_beta   90.00
_cell.angle_gamma   90.00
#
_symmetry.space_group_name_H-M   'P 1'
#
loop_
_entity.id
_entity.type
_entity.pdbx_description
1 polymer ?
#
loop_
_entity_poly.entity_id
_entity_poly.type
_entity_poly.pdbx_seq_one_letter_code
_entity_poly.pdbx_strand_id
1 'polypeptide(L)'
;MVIMLQKIYYFCLIPSICCIIDMTEQQFSYIANHLSIEECEKLIASLKYVSYDLPTNNRITIPKSETCIKLLIDYSKGKEPWQGQNKTHEVIAHRLRQIGKGNIANWLGNAVFNHLAKDINDSLLQNPFAESPTQSALNTKLHQDKETAGETEWDLIDITLWIVLASLLASLVFSCCRILCLSCASSKRQSTNEEMKVLLKQEHRNESDHDF
;
A
#
# COMPACT_ATOMS: atom_id res chain seq x y z
N MET A 1 -10.38 -26.97 3.88
CA MET A 1 -11.10 -25.95 3.07
C MET A 1 -11.62 -24.82 3.94
N VAL A 2 -12.35 -25.10 5.03
CA VAL A 2 -12.89 -24.08 5.97
C VAL A 2 -11.80 -23.18 6.59
N ILE A 3 -10.66 -23.74 7.01
CA ILE A 3 -9.55 -22.96 7.60
C ILE A 3 -8.88 -22.02 6.57
N MET A 4 -8.83 -22.41 5.29
CA MET A 4 -8.30 -21.56 4.21
C MET A 4 -9.25 -20.38 3.93
N LEU A 5 -10.56 -20.65 3.92
CA LEU A 5 -11.59 -19.61 3.75
C LEU A 5 -11.60 -18.63 4.93
N GLN A 6 -11.36 -19.11 6.15
CA GLN A 6 -11.30 -18.27 7.35
C GLN A 6 -10.07 -17.36 7.37
N LYS A 7 -8.90 -17.85 6.90
CA LYS A 7 -7.70 -17.02 6.76
C LYS A 7 -7.81 -15.99 5.63
N ILE A 8 -8.44 -16.34 4.51
CA ILE A 8 -8.74 -15.41 3.41
C ILE A 8 -9.73 -14.34 3.89
N TYR A 9 -10.76 -14.73 4.64
CA TYR A 9 -11.72 -13.80 5.26
C TYR A 9 -11.04 -12.82 6.21
N TYR A 10 -10.14 -13.29 7.08
CA TYR A 10 -9.35 -12.42 7.97
C TYR A 10 -8.38 -11.50 7.22
N PHE A 11 -7.75 -11.97 6.13
CA PHE A 11 -6.85 -11.16 5.31
C PHE A 11 -7.59 -10.10 4.49
N CYS A 12 -8.80 -10.40 4.01
CA CYS A 12 -9.68 -9.42 3.34
C CYS A 12 -10.33 -8.43 4.31
N LEU A 13 -10.45 -8.78 5.60
CA LEU A 13 -11.06 -7.94 6.63
C LEU A 13 -10.08 -7.01 7.33
N ILE A 14 -8.79 -7.00 6.97
CA ILE A 14 -7.92 -5.89 7.38
C ILE A 14 -8.42 -4.70 6.58
N PRO A 15 -9.15 -3.72 7.19
CA PRO A 15 -9.43 -2.50 6.49
C PRO A 15 -8.07 -1.96 6.07
N SER A 16 -7.89 -1.68 4.78
CA SER A 16 -6.79 -0.82 4.37
C SER A 16 -7.02 0.50 5.08
N ILE A 17 -6.40 0.66 6.24
CA ILE A 17 -6.34 1.92 6.96
C ILE A 17 -5.42 2.76 6.08
N CYS A 18 -6.02 3.35 5.05
CA CYS A 18 -5.39 4.38 4.26
C CYS A 18 -5.30 5.59 5.18
N CYS A 19 -4.22 5.68 5.95
CA CYS A 19 -3.82 6.90 6.64
C CYS A 19 -3.41 7.91 5.57
N ILE A 20 -4.40 8.50 4.91
CA ILE A 20 -4.17 9.57 3.96
C ILE A 20 -3.94 10.81 4.81
N ILE A 21 -2.69 11.27 4.81
CA ILE A 21 -2.35 12.53 5.47
C ILE A 21 -2.82 13.64 4.56
N ASP A 22 -3.98 14.19 4.91
CA ASP A 22 -4.54 15.37 4.26
C ASP A 22 -3.67 16.59 4.54
N MET A 23 -3.55 17.45 3.53
CA MET A 23 -2.87 18.72 3.71
C MET A 23 -3.69 19.70 4.53
N THR A 24 -3.02 20.43 5.41
CA THR A 24 -3.65 21.48 6.21
C THR A 24 -3.85 22.76 5.41
N GLU A 25 -4.83 23.58 5.82
CA GLU A 25 -5.08 24.89 5.18
C GLU A 25 -3.84 25.80 5.17
N GLN A 26 -3.03 25.73 6.22
CA GLN A 26 -1.77 26.48 6.33
C GLN A 26 -0.76 26.08 5.25
N GLN A 27 -0.67 24.78 4.93
CA GLN A 27 0.22 24.29 3.87
C GLN A 27 -0.25 24.79 2.49
N PHE A 28 -1.56 24.82 2.23
CA PHE A 28 -2.11 25.41 1.01
C PHE A 28 -1.84 26.91 0.92
N SER A 29 -1.99 27.65 2.02
CA SER A 29 -1.65 29.08 2.08
C SER A 29 -0.18 29.33 1.78
N TYR A 30 0.73 28.53 2.36
CA TYR A 30 2.16 28.65 2.07
C TYR A 30 2.47 28.42 0.59
N ILE A 31 1.93 27.35 -0.02
CA ILE A 31 2.11 27.06 -1.45
C ILE A 31 1.56 28.21 -2.29
N ALA A 32 0.34 28.69 -2.00
CA ALA A 32 -0.29 29.78 -2.74
C ALA A 32 0.55 31.07 -2.72
N ASN A 33 1.24 31.37 -1.61
CA ASN A 33 2.09 32.55 -1.49
C ASN A 33 3.45 32.41 -2.18
N HIS A 34 3.90 31.19 -2.47
CA HIS A 34 5.19 30.91 -3.10
C HIS A 34 5.08 30.57 -4.59
N LEU A 35 3.86 30.55 -5.14
CA LEU A 35 3.60 30.38 -6.56
C LEU A 35 3.13 31.70 -7.18
N SER A 36 3.64 32.02 -8.36
CA SER A 36 3.02 33.03 -9.22
C SER A 36 1.66 32.53 -9.75
N ILE A 37 0.84 33.44 -10.25
CA ILE A 37 -0.48 33.11 -10.81
C ILE A 37 -0.35 32.08 -11.95
N GLU A 38 0.61 32.28 -12.86
CA GLU A 38 0.86 31.36 -13.97
C GLU A 38 1.32 29.97 -13.51
N GLU A 39 2.09 29.90 -12.44
CA GLU A 39 2.55 28.63 -11.87
C GLU A 39 1.43 27.92 -11.14
N CYS A 40 0.53 28.68 -10.51
CA CYS A 40 -0.67 28.11 -9.91
C CYS A 40 -1.63 27.56 -10.97
N GLU A 41 -1.79 28.25 -12.10
CA GLU A 41 -2.53 27.74 -13.26
C GLU A 41 -1.97 26.39 -13.73
N LYS A 42 -0.64 26.30 -13.89
CA LYS A 42 0.04 25.05 -14.26
C LYS A 42 -0.14 23.97 -13.21
N LEU A 43 -0.06 24.32 -11.92
CA LEU A 43 -0.26 23.37 -10.83
C LEU A 43 -1.68 22.81 -10.85
N ILE A 44 -2.70 23.66 -10.88
CA ILE A 44 -4.10 23.23 -10.92
C ILE A 44 -4.38 22.42 -12.19
N ALA A 45 -3.85 22.84 -13.34
CA ALA A 45 -3.93 22.06 -14.56
C ALA A 45 -3.31 20.67 -14.41
N SER A 46 -2.14 20.59 -13.80
CA SER A 46 -1.44 19.33 -13.57
C SER A 46 -2.16 18.39 -12.60
N LEU A 47 -2.88 18.96 -11.63
CA LEU A 47 -3.67 18.20 -10.65
C LEU A 47 -4.93 17.59 -11.26
N LYS A 48 -5.43 18.11 -12.40
CA LYS A 48 -6.56 17.51 -13.12
C LYS A 48 -6.19 16.19 -13.82
N TYR A 49 -4.90 15.97 -14.11
CA TYR A 49 -4.44 14.75 -14.76
C TYR A 49 -4.12 13.67 -13.73
N VAL A 50 -4.64 12.47 -13.97
CA VAL A 50 -4.39 11.29 -13.13
C VAL A 50 -3.17 10.49 -13.63
N SER A 51 -2.70 10.73 -14.86
CA SER A 51 -1.53 10.07 -15.44
C SER A 51 -0.22 10.48 -14.74
N TYR A 52 0.76 9.57 -14.71
CA TYR A 52 2.10 9.88 -14.19
C TYR A 52 2.73 11.04 -14.97
N ASP A 53 2.73 10.95 -16.30
CA ASP A 53 3.29 11.96 -17.18
C ASP A 53 2.35 13.16 -17.38
N LEU A 54 2.97 14.34 -17.48
CA LEU A 54 2.28 15.60 -17.75
C LEU A 54 2.43 15.96 -19.24
N PRO A 55 1.33 16.14 -20.00
CA PRO A 55 1.45 16.64 -21.37
C PRO A 55 2.11 18.04 -21.43
N THR A 56 2.88 18.29 -22.49
CA THR A 56 3.86 19.38 -22.58
C THR A 56 3.26 20.80 -22.60
N ASN A 57 1.93 20.94 -22.74
CA ASN A 57 1.28 22.25 -22.88
C ASN A 57 -0.05 22.37 -22.11
N ASN A 58 0.00 22.11 -20.81
CA ASN A 58 -1.19 22.11 -19.96
C ASN A 58 -1.30 23.43 -19.22
N ARG A 59 -1.95 24.41 -19.86
CA ARG A 59 -2.41 25.62 -19.17
C ARG A 59 -3.91 25.59 -19.13
N ILE A 60 -4.47 25.79 -17.95
CA ILE A 60 -5.89 26.10 -17.79
C ILE A 60 -5.94 27.58 -17.48
N THR A 61 -6.70 28.32 -18.28
CA THR A 61 -6.98 29.73 -18.01
C THR A 61 -7.85 29.79 -16.77
N ILE A 62 -7.30 30.27 -15.65
CA ILE A 62 -8.07 30.55 -14.46
C ILE A 62 -8.84 31.86 -14.71
N PRO A 63 -10.16 31.92 -14.45
CA PRO A 63 -10.87 33.20 -14.48
C PRO A 63 -10.20 34.16 -13.47
N LYS A 64 -9.80 35.36 -13.95
CA LYS A 64 -9.00 36.37 -13.24
C LYS A 64 -9.46 36.74 -11.81
N SER A 65 -10.64 36.32 -11.38
CA SER A 65 -11.22 36.60 -10.07
C SER A 65 -10.88 35.58 -8.98
N GLU A 66 -10.27 34.44 -9.31
CA GLU A 66 -9.97 33.40 -8.32
C GLU A 66 -8.53 33.45 -7.82
N THR A 67 -8.35 33.45 -6.50
CA THR A 67 -7.03 33.38 -5.87
C THR A 67 -6.52 31.94 -5.89
N CYS A 68 -5.19 31.78 -6.02
CA CYS A 68 -4.55 30.46 -6.03
C CYS A 68 -4.96 29.59 -4.83
N ILE A 69 -5.03 30.20 -3.64
CA ILE A 69 -5.45 29.52 -2.41
C ILE A 69 -6.87 28.96 -2.51
N LYS A 70 -7.82 29.70 -3.10
CA LYS A 70 -9.20 29.26 -3.25
C LYS A 70 -9.29 28.01 -4.13
N LEU A 71 -8.52 27.98 -5.21
CA LEU A 71 -8.46 26.84 -6.13
C LEU A 71 -7.84 25.59 -5.49
N LEU A 72 -6.81 25.77 -4.66
CA LEU A 72 -6.20 24.69 -3.91
C LEU A 72 -7.15 24.13 -2.84
N ILE A 73 -7.90 24.99 -2.17
CA ILE A 73 -8.96 24.60 -1.23
C ILE A 73 -10.11 23.90 -1.97
N ASP A 74 -10.51 24.38 -3.13
CA ASP A 74 -11.57 23.74 -3.91
C ASP A 74 -11.12 22.40 -4.48
N TYR A 75 -9.82 22.25 -4.77
CA TYR A 75 -9.22 20.95 -5.08
C TYR A 75 -9.32 19.96 -3.91
N SER A 76 -9.10 20.40 -2.67
CA SER A 76 -9.17 19.51 -1.49
C SER A 76 -10.59 19.09 -1.14
N LYS A 77 -11.61 19.87 -1.51
CA LYS A 77 -13.03 19.54 -1.25
C LYS A 77 -13.56 18.37 -2.07
N GLY A 78 -12.87 17.95 -3.14
CA GLY A 78 -13.20 16.71 -3.84
C GLY A 78 -14.57 16.69 -4.54
N LYS A 79 -15.09 17.84 -5.00
CA LYS A 79 -16.42 17.91 -5.65
C LYS A 79 -16.45 17.20 -7.01
N GLU A 80 -15.31 17.19 -7.69
CA GLU A 80 -15.13 16.58 -9.01
C GLU A 80 -14.27 15.31 -8.90
N PRO A 81 -14.42 14.33 -9.81
CA PRO A 81 -13.66 13.07 -9.78
C PRO A 81 -12.14 13.25 -9.94
N TRP A 82 -11.68 14.39 -10.47
CA TRP A 82 -10.26 14.77 -10.54
C TRP A 82 -9.78 15.58 -9.32
N GLN A 83 -10.72 16.14 -8.55
CA GLN A 83 -10.42 16.84 -7.30
C GLN A 83 -10.17 15.80 -6.22
N GLY A 84 -9.01 15.92 -5.59
CA GLY A 84 -8.48 14.90 -4.72
C GLY A 84 -9.14 14.93 -3.35
N GLN A 85 -10.35 14.40 -3.21
CA GLN A 85 -10.80 13.94 -1.91
C GLN A 85 -9.82 12.82 -1.50
N ASN A 86 -9.07 13.03 -0.42
CA ASN A 86 -8.02 12.13 0.05
C ASN A 86 -6.81 11.98 -0.92
N LYS A 87 -6.38 13.03 -1.62
CA LYS A 87 -5.06 12.99 -2.29
C LYS A 87 -3.97 13.53 -1.38
N THR A 88 -2.92 12.72 -1.26
CA THR A 88 -1.78 12.95 -0.37
C THR A 88 -0.99 14.19 -0.77
N HIS A 89 -0.36 14.81 0.23
CA HIS A 89 0.69 15.82 0.04
C HIS A 89 1.75 15.41 -1.00
N GLU A 90 1.98 14.10 -1.16
CA GLU A 90 2.87 13.52 -2.17
C GLU A 90 2.43 13.86 -3.61
N VAL A 91 1.13 13.78 -3.93
CA VAL A 91 0.64 14.10 -5.27
C VAL A 91 0.91 15.56 -5.62
N ILE A 92 0.64 16.46 -4.66
CA ILE A 92 0.92 17.88 -4.83
C ILE A 92 2.43 18.14 -4.91
N ALA A 93 3.24 17.50 -4.07
CA ALA A 93 4.70 17.59 -4.14
C ALA A 93 5.24 17.07 -5.48
N HIS A 94 4.72 15.96 -6.00
CA HIS A 94 5.09 15.40 -7.29
C HIS A 94 4.76 16.38 -8.43
N ARG A 95 3.55 16.93 -8.45
CA ARG A 95 3.16 17.94 -9.45
C ARG A 95 3.98 19.22 -9.35
N LEU A 96 4.28 19.67 -8.14
CA LEU A 96 5.19 20.80 -7.90
C LEU A 96 6.57 20.54 -8.51
N ARG A 97 7.12 19.34 -8.40
CA ARG A 97 8.40 18.97 -9.07
C ARG A 97 8.28 19.03 -10.59
N GLN A 98 7.19 18.51 -11.15
CA GLN A 98 6.97 18.52 -12.60
C GLN A 98 6.87 19.93 -13.19
N ILE A 99 6.33 20.90 -12.45
CA ILE A 99 6.29 22.31 -12.88
C ILE A 99 7.56 23.10 -12.53
N GLY A 100 8.61 22.43 -12.04
CA GLY A 100 9.91 23.06 -11.72
C GLY A 100 10.00 23.68 -10.32
N LYS A 101 9.04 23.43 -9.42
CA LYS A 101 8.98 23.94 -8.04
C LYS A 101 9.46 22.92 -7.01
N GLY A 102 10.62 22.31 -7.28
CA GLY A 102 11.23 21.29 -6.40
C GLY A 102 11.45 21.76 -4.95
N ASN A 103 11.83 23.02 -4.75
CA ASN A 103 12.05 23.57 -3.41
C ASN A 103 10.78 23.56 -2.55
N ILE A 104 9.63 23.92 -3.14
CA ILE A 104 8.33 23.95 -2.47
C ILE A 104 7.85 22.51 -2.22
N ALA A 105 8.08 21.60 -3.17
CA ALA A 105 7.79 20.19 -2.99
C ALA A 105 8.57 19.55 -1.83
N ASN A 106 9.86 19.90 -1.71
CA ASN A 106 10.71 19.40 -0.62
C ASN A 106 10.31 20.01 0.73
N TRP A 107 9.98 21.30 0.75
CA TRP A 107 9.41 21.95 1.94
C TRP A 107 8.11 21.26 2.37
N LEU A 108 7.20 20.98 1.43
CA LEU A 108 5.91 20.35 1.72
C LEU A 108 6.08 18.95 2.32
N GLY A 109 6.99 18.15 1.77
CA GLY A 109 7.34 16.85 2.35
C GLY A 109 7.83 16.99 3.79
N ASN A 110 8.82 17.85 4.03
CA ASN A 110 9.38 18.05 5.37
C ASN A 110 8.34 18.60 6.37
N ALA A 111 7.49 19.54 5.95
CA ALA A 111 6.47 20.14 6.79
C ALA A 111 5.42 19.12 7.26
N VAL A 112 5.02 18.21 6.36
CA VAL A 112 4.07 17.14 6.69
C VAL A 112 4.70 16.12 7.63
N PHE A 113 5.94 15.69 7.38
CA PHE A 113 6.66 14.78 8.27
C PHE A 113 6.90 15.36 9.66
N ASN A 114 7.25 16.65 9.75
CA ASN A 114 7.43 17.32 11.03
C ASN A 114 6.13 17.43 11.82
N HIS A 115 5.00 17.69 11.16
CA HIS A 115 3.69 17.71 11.82
C HIS A 115 3.32 16.32 12.34
N LEU A 116 3.52 15.28 11.53
CA LEU A 116 3.29 13.90 11.95
C LEU A 116 4.18 13.50 13.15
N ALA A 117 5.47 13.84 13.10
CA ALA A 117 6.40 13.56 14.19
C ALA A 117 5.99 14.28 15.48
N LYS A 118 5.52 15.53 15.36
CA LYS A 118 4.98 16.30 16.48
C LYS A 118 3.71 15.67 17.04
N ASP A 119 2.75 15.29 16.20
CA ASP A 119 1.50 14.67 16.65
C ASP A 119 1.75 13.33 17.36
N ILE A 120 2.70 12.53 16.87
CA ILE A 120 3.16 11.30 17.54
C ILE A 120 3.75 11.64 18.90
N ASN A 121 4.67 12.61 18.96
CA ASN A 121 5.29 13.02 20.21
C ASN A 121 4.27 13.56 21.22
N ASP A 122 3.34 14.41 20.79
CA ASP A 122 2.29 14.96 21.65
C ASP A 122 1.34 13.85 22.16
N SER A 123 1.02 12.86 21.33
CA SER A 123 0.24 11.67 21.73
C SER A 123 0.95 10.80 22.76
N LEU A 124 2.28 10.68 22.66
CA LEU A 124 3.10 9.99 23.64
C LEU A 124 3.20 10.77 24.96
N LEU A 125 3.27 12.11 24.89
CA LEU A 125 3.34 12.98 26.06
C LEU A 125 2.02 13.08 26.83
N GLN A 126 0.87 12.95 26.15
CA GLN A 126 -0.46 12.99 26.77
C GLN A 126 -0.91 11.64 27.35
N ASN A 127 -0.08 10.60 27.24
CA ASN A 127 -0.42 9.28 27.71
C ASN A 127 -0.41 9.24 29.27
N PRO A 128 -1.53 8.95 29.95
CA PRO A 128 -1.61 8.97 31.42
C PRO A 128 -0.77 7.87 32.10
N PHE A 129 -0.19 6.96 31.32
CA PHE A 129 0.78 5.96 31.79
C PHE A 129 2.23 6.48 31.83
N ALA A 130 2.49 7.73 31.44
CA ALA A 130 3.82 8.33 31.46
C ALA A 130 4.20 8.83 32.87
N GLU A 131 4.36 7.91 33.83
CA GLU A 131 4.98 8.24 35.12
C GLU A 131 6.51 8.34 34.97
N SER A 132 7.04 9.57 35.03
CA SER A 132 8.43 9.93 35.40
C SER A 132 9.55 9.66 34.38
N PRO A 133 10.84 10.03 34.68
CA PRO A 133 11.73 11.03 34.06
C PRO A 133 12.23 10.74 32.62
N THR A 134 11.49 9.98 31.85
CA THR A 134 11.85 9.42 30.54
C THR A 134 11.79 10.46 29.41
N GLN A 135 11.16 11.61 29.62
CA GLN A 135 11.05 12.69 28.62
C GLN A 135 12.39 13.34 28.29
N SER A 136 13.34 13.40 29.24
CA SER A 136 14.70 13.90 28.94
C SER A 136 15.49 12.88 28.13
N ALA A 137 15.38 11.58 28.43
CA ALA A 137 16.10 10.54 27.71
C ALA A 137 15.53 10.29 26.29
N LEU A 138 14.21 10.46 26.11
CA LEU A 138 13.55 10.28 24.82
C LEU A 138 13.84 11.44 23.85
N ASN A 139 13.80 12.69 24.33
CA ASN A 139 14.19 13.85 23.51
C ASN A 139 15.68 13.80 23.13
N THR A 140 16.54 13.30 24.01
CA THR A 140 17.94 13.05 23.65
C THR A 140 18.04 11.93 22.62
N LYS A 141 17.31 10.81 22.75
CA LYS A 141 17.29 9.74 21.73
C LYS A 141 16.77 10.19 20.37
N LEU A 142 15.69 10.97 20.32
CA LEU A 142 15.10 11.45 19.06
C LEU A 142 16.04 12.42 18.32
N HIS A 143 16.82 13.21 19.05
CA HIS A 143 17.86 14.07 18.47
C HIS A 143 19.15 13.32 18.15
N GLN A 144 19.48 12.27 18.90
CA GLN A 144 20.66 11.44 18.68
C GLN A 144 20.48 10.53 17.45
N ASP A 145 19.26 10.05 17.16
CA ASP A 145 18.91 9.33 15.92
C ASP A 145 19.11 10.17 14.65
N LYS A 146 19.04 11.50 14.78
CA LYS A 146 19.34 12.39 13.65
C LYS A 146 20.84 12.45 13.34
N GLU A 147 21.70 12.15 14.31
CA GLU A 147 23.16 12.13 14.15
C GLU A 147 23.74 10.71 13.97
N THR A 148 22.99 9.66 14.32
CA THR A 148 23.31 8.26 14.00
C THR A 148 22.52 7.71 12.80
N ALA A 149 22.22 8.55 11.81
CA ALA A 149 21.76 8.11 10.47
C ALA A 149 22.90 7.45 9.65
N GLY A 150 23.70 6.63 10.32
CA GLY A 150 24.72 5.75 9.79
C GLY A 150 24.64 4.46 10.59
N GLU A 151 24.19 3.41 9.91
CA GLU A 151 24.22 2.00 10.32
C GLU A 151 22.99 1.46 11.09
N THR A 152 22.12 0.79 10.32
CA THR A 152 21.40 -0.45 10.69
C THR A 152 20.14 -0.40 11.57
N GLU A 153 19.09 0.32 11.15
CA GLU A 153 17.72 0.15 11.69
C GLU A 153 16.68 -0.32 10.66
N TRP A 154 17.12 -0.94 9.56
CA TRP A 154 16.23 -1.60 8.58
C TRP A 154 15.84 -3.04 8.98
N ASP A 155 16.44 -3.56 10.06
CA ASP A 155 16.45 -4.99 10.38
C ASP A 155 15.05 -5.54 10.75
N LEU A 156 14.22 -4.76 11.46
CA LEU A 156 12.88 -5.21 11.86
C LEU A 156 11.91 -5.33 10.66
N ILE A 157 11.98 -4.39 9.72
CA ILE A 157 11.15 -4.42 8.52
C ILE A 157 11.59 -5.58 7.62
N ASP A 158 12.90 -5.76 7.46
CA ASP A 158 13.47 -6.83 6.67
C ASP A 158 13.13 -8.21 7.25
N ILE A 159 13.27 -8.40 8.57
CA ILE A 159 12.87 -9.64 9.26
C ILE A 159 11.37 -9.92 9.05
N THR A 160 10.53 -8.89 9.18
CA THR A 160 9.08 -9.05 9.03
C THR A 160 8.71 -9.44 7.59
N LEU A 161 9.34 -8.81 6.60
CA LEU A 161 9.15 -9.14 5.18
C LEU A 161 9.63 -10.56 4.88
N TRP A 162 10.76 -10.98 5.44
CA TRP A 162 11.28 -12.34 5.29
C TRP A 162 10.35 -13.40 5.88
N ILE A 163 9.76 -13.15 7.05
CA ILE A 163 8.80 -14.06 7.68
C ILE A 163 7.55 -14.20 6.80
N VAL A 164 7.00 -13.08 6.30
CA VAL A 164 5.83 -13.09 5.42
C VAL A 164 6.14 -13.85 4.13
N LEU A 165 7.29 -13.57 3.50
CA LEU A 165 7.71 -14.22 2.26
C LEU A 165 7.93 -15.73 2.46
N ALA A 166 8.61 -16.13 3.53
CA ALA A 166 8.83 -17.53 3.87
C ALA A 166 7.50 -18.26 4.13
N SER A 167 6.56 -17.60 4.81
CA SER A 167 5.24 -18.18 5.07
C SER A 167 4.42 -18.41 3.79
N LEU A 168 4.48 -17.48 2.84
CA LEU A 168 3.83 -17.59 1.53
C LEU A 168 4.45 -18.73 0.71
N LEU A 169 5.77 -18.80 0.63
CA LEU A 169 6.48 -19.87 -0.07
C LEU A 169 6.18 -21.24 0.54
N ALA A 170 6.23 -21.38 1.86
CA ALA A 170 5.91 -22.63 2.54
C ALA A 170 4.46 -23.06 2.27
N SER A 171 3.52 -22.12 2.24
CA SER A 171 2.10 -22.42 1.91
C SER A 171 1.93 -22.91 0.48
N LEU A 172 2.66 -22.32 -0.47
CA LEU A 172 2.62 -22.68 -1.88
C LEU A 172 3.20 -24.08 -2.10
N VAL A 173 4.37 -24.36 -1.50
CA VAL A 173 5.00 -25.70 -1.54
C VAL A 173 4.07 -26.74 -0.93
N PHE A 174 3.50 -26.48 0.24
CA PHE A 174 2.57 -27.42 0.89
C PHE A 174 1.34 -27.70 0.02
N SER A 175 0.78 -26.67 -0.61
CA SER A 175 -0.34 -26.82 -1.55
C SER A 175 0.05 -27.65 -2.77
N CYS A 176 1.19 -27.36 -3.40
CA CYS A 176 1.72 -28.15 -4.51
C CYS A 176 1.96 -29.61 -4.12
N CYS A 177 2.58 -29.88 -2.97
CA CYS A 177 2.78 -31.24 -2.47
C CYS A 177 1.45 -31.95 -2.24
N ARG A 178 0.43 -31.27 -1.68
CA ARG A 178 -0.92 -31.82 -1.50
C ARG A 178 -1.56 -32.20 -2.83
N ILE A 179 -1.49 -31.31 -3.83
CA ILE A 179 -2.03 -31.57 -5.18
C ILE A 179 -1.31 -32.75 -5.82
N LEU A 180 0.02 -32.80 -5.78
CA LEU A 180 0.81 -33.90 -6.32
C LEU A 180 0.50 -35.23 -5.62
N CYS A 181 0.39 -35.25 -4.29
CA CYS A 181 0.00 -36.45 -3.54
C CYS A 181 -1.42 -36.93 -3.91
N LEU A 182 -2.37 -36.00 -4.11
CA LEU A 182 -3.72 -36.34 -4.55
C LEU A 182 -3.73 -36.88 -5.99
N SER A 183 -2.93 -36.31 -6.88
CA SER A 183 -2.77 -36.77 -8.26
C SER A 183 -2.07 -38.14 -8.36
N CYS A 184 -1.07 -38.40 -7.52
CA CYS A 184 -0.43 -39.72 -7.44
C CYS A 184 -1.39 -40.76 -6.83
N ALA A 185 -2.17 -40.39 -5.82
CA ALA A 185 -3.17 -41.28 -5.23
C ALA A 185 -4.32 -41.59 -6.19
N SER A 186 -4.76 -40.62 -7.00
CA SER A 186 -5.78 -40.85 -8.03
C SER A 186 -5.25 -41.70 -9.17
N SER A 187 -4.01 -41.48 -9.62
CA SER A 187 -3.34 -42.29 -10.63
C SER A 187 -3.16 -43.75 -10.17
N LYS A 188 -2.73 -43.97 -8.91
CA LYS A 188 -2.62 -45.31 -8.33
C LYS A 188 -3.98 -46.01 -8.27
N ARG A 189 -5.04 -45.31 -7.85
CA ARG A 189 -6.42 -45.84 -7.86
C ARG A 189 -6.90 -46.21 -9.26
N GLN A 190 -6.53 -45.44 -10.28
CA GLN A 190 -6.91 -45.75 -11.65
C GLN A 190 -6.20 -47.00 -12.18
N SER A 191 -4.90 -47.17 -11.90
CA SER A 191 -4.15 -48.38 -12.26
C SER A 191 -4.75 -49.65 -11.63
N THR A 192 -5.08 -49.61 -10.33
CA THR A 192 -5.66 -50.78 -9.64
C THR A 192 -7.05 -51.13 -10.15
N ASN A 193 -7.85 -50.13 -10.53
CA ASN A 193 -9.17 -50.36 -11.13
C ASN A 193 -9.10 -51.01 -12.52
N GLU A 194 -8.10 -50.65 -13.34
CA GLU A 194 -7.92 -51.28 -14.65
C GLU A 194 -7.44 -52.73 -14.52
N GLU A 195 -6.53 -53.04 -13.59
CA GLU A 195 -6.12 -54.43 -13.29
C GLU A 195 -7.31 -55.29 -12.84
N MET A 196 -8.18 -54.75 -11.98
CA MET A 196 -9.36 -55.47 -11.49
C MET A 196 -10.38 -55.77 -12.61
N LYS A 197 -10.56 -54.86 -13.57
CA LYS A 197 -11.42 -55.09 -14.75
C LYS A 197 -10.88 -56.21 -15.65
N VAL A 198 -9.55 -56.30 -15.79
CA VAL A 198 -8.92 -57.36 -16.59
C VAL A 198 -9.17 -58.73 -15.97
N LEU A 199 -9.01 -58.85 -14.65
CA LEU A 199 -9.26 -60.10 -13.93
C LEU A 199 -10.73 -60.53 -14.03
N LEU A 200 -11.68 -59.61 -13.84
CA LEU A 200 -13.11 -59.92 -13.98
C LEU A 200 -13.50 -60.36 -15.41
N LYS A 201 -12.87 -59.79 -16.44
CA LYS A 201 -13.09 -60.18 -17.84
C LYS A 201 -12.48 -61.54 -18.17
N GLN A 202 -11.47 -61.98 -17.42
CA GLN A 202 -10.87 -63.29 -17.57
C GLN A 202 -11.72 -64.36 -16.86
N GLU A 203 -12.23 -64.07 -15.67
CA GLU A 203 -13.15 -64.94 -14.94
C GLU A 203 -14.43 -65.23 -15.75
N HIS A 204 -15.09 -64.18 -16.27
CA HIS A 204 -16.29 -64.35 -17.09
C HIS A 204 -16.06 -65.19 -18.37
N ARG A 205 -14.84 -65.20 -18.90
CA ARG A 205 -14.49 -66.01 -20.08
C ARG A 205 -14.28 -67.47 -19.73
N ASN A 206 -13.63 -67.73 -18.59
CA ASN A 206 -13.43 -69.08 -18.08
C ASN A 206 -14.77 -69.74 -17.69
N GLU A 207 -15.72 -68.96 -17.18
CA GLU A 207 -17.06 -69.44 -16.83
C GLU A 207 -17.89 -69.82 -18.08
N SER A 208 -17.78 -69.06 -19.18
CA SER A 208 -18.47 -69.37 -20.44
C SER A 208 -17.95 -70.60 -21.18
N ASP A 209 -16.71 -71.01 -20.93
CA ASP A 209 -16.11 -72.19 -21.55
C ASP A 209 -16.44 -73.50 -20.80
N HIS A 210 -17.02 -73.41 -19.59
CA HIS A 210 -17.38 -74.58 -18.77
C HIS A 210 -18.82 -75.09 -18.98
N ASP A 211 -19.64 -74.36 -19.75
CA ASP A 211 -21.04 -74.68 -20.05
C ASP A 211 -21.25 -75.39 -21.41
N PHE A 212 -20.19 -75.93 -22.02
CA PHE A 212 -20.20 -76.76 -23.24
C PHE A 212 -19.67 -78.17 -22.98
#